data_AF-A0A0A0EI92-F1
#
_entry.id   AF-A0A0A0EI92-F1
#
_cell.length_a   1.000
_cell.length_b   1.000
_cell.length_c   1.000
_cell.angle_alpha   90.00
_cell.angle_beta   90.00
_cell.angle_gamma   90.00
#
_symmetry.space_group_name_H-M   'P 1'
#
loop_
_entity.id
_entity.type
_entity.pdbx_description
1 polymer ?
#
loop_
_entity_poly.entity_id
_entity_poly.type
_entity_poly.pdbx_seq_one_letter_code
_entity_poly.pdbx_strand_id
1 'polypeptide(L)'
;MTSKPPFDISDHLVPLRRRARALTRNGPDSEDLVQETILQAYEKADTRSEDGNLRGWLMTILRHRFIDGRRRAQASARREAALAEMTPKLSEGSQDLHMRVTEVRAAFFTLPPEQRAALYLVAIEGRSCAEAAALLNIPMGTLTSRLGRARDRLRALETDDASQVIPMKRKG
;
A
#
# COMPACT_ATOMS: atom_id res chain seq x y z
N MET A 1 25.14 24.26 20.03
CA MET A 1 25.18 24.74 18.62
C MET A 1 23.90 24.26 17.95
N THR A 2 22.85 25.08 17.97
CA THR A 2 21.58 24.75 17.30
C THR A 2 21.79 24.97 15.80
N SER A 3 22.14 23.89 15.09
CA SER A 3 22.23 23.89 13.64
C SER A 3 20.89 24.38 13.06
N LYS A 4 20.96 25.30 12.09
CA LYS A 4 19.78 25.78 11.35
C LYS A 4 19.07 24.56 10.75
N PRO A 5 17.74 24.41 10.91
CA PRO A 5 17.04 23.28 10.32
C PRO A 5 17.25 23.27 8.80
N PRO A 6 17.54 22.10 8.18
CA PRO A 6 17.92 22.01 6.76
C PRO A 6 16.82 22.50 5.80
N PHE A 7 15.58 22.59 6.26
CA PHE A 7 14.45 23.19 5.56
C PHE A 7 13.32 23.51 6.55
N ASP A 8 12.46 24.47 6.17
CA ASP A 8 11.23 24.78 6.92
C ASP A 8 10.10 23.83 6.50
N ILE A 9 9.40 23.27 7.49
CA ILE A 9 8.30 22.32 7.27
C ILE A 9 6.93 22.91 7.61
N SER A 10 6.90 24.11 8.19
CA SER A 10 5.71 24.68 8.85
C SER A 10 4.50 24.72 7.90
N ASP A 11 4.74 25.17 6.67
CA ASP A 11 3.72 25.25 5.61
C ASP A 11 3.26 23.88 5.09
N HIS A 12 3.96 22.81 5.44
CA HIS A 12 3.69 21.44 5.01
C HIS A 12 3.03 20.58 6.08
N LEU A 13 3.01 21.04 7.33
CA LEU A 13 2.37 20.32 8.45
C LEU A 13 0.87 20.07 8.20
N VAL A 14 0.13 21.10 7.79
CA VAL A 14 -1.32 20.99 7.54
C VAL A 14 -1.61 20.03 6.37
N PRO A 15 -0.94 20.15 5.20
CA PRO A 15 -1.05 19.17 4.12
C PRO A 15 -0.71 17.73 4.55
N LEU A 16 0.38 17.53 5.30
CA LEU A 16 0.82 16.21 5.76
C LEU A 16 -0.20 15.57 6.69
N ARG A 17 -0.69 16.31 7.69
CA ARG A 17 -1.76 15.85 8.61
C ARG A 17 -3.03 15.48 7.86
N ARG A 18 -3.44 16.29 6.88
CA ARG A 18 -4.63 15.99 6.06
C ARG A 18 -4.45 14.68 5.28
N ARG A 19 -3.28 14.48 4.66
CA ARG A 19 -2.98 13.25 3.91
C ARG A 19 -2.88 12.03 4.82
N ALA A 20 -2.25 12.17 5.99
CA ALA A 20 -2.13 11.11 6.99
C ALA A 20 -3.51 10.66 7.49
N ARG A 21 -4.39 11.58 7.87
CA ARG A 21 -5.77 11.27 8.28
C ARG A 21 -6.54 10.52 7.20
N ALA A 22 -6.39 10.93 5.94
CA ALA A 22 -7.03 10.27 4.82
C ALA A 22 -6.51 8.83 4.59
N LEU A 23 -5.24 8.55 4.94
CA LEU A 23 -4.62 7.24 4.79
C LEU A 23 -4.94 6.29 5.96
N THR A 24 -4.89 6.79 7.20
CA THR A 24 -5.03 5.96 8.40
C THR A 24 -6.48 5.73 8.79
N ARG A 25 -7.41 6.65 8.45
CA ARG A 25 -8.82 6.66 8.87
C ARG A 25 -9.05 6.70 10.40
N ASN A 26 -7.98 6.59 11.19
CA ASN A 26 -7.92 6.73 12.64
C ASN A 26 -7.05 7.94 13.03
N GLY A 27 -7.49 8.68 14.05
CA GLY A 27 -6.84 9.89 14.56
C GLY A 27 -5.43 9.66 15.12
N PRO A 28 -5.22 8.75 16.09
CA PRO A 28 -3.91 8.51 16.71
C PRO A 28 -2.85 8.07 15.70
N ASP A 29 -3.16 7.06 14.88
CA ASP A 29 -2.27 6.56 13.82
C ASP A 29 -1.85 7.65 12.82
N SER A 30 -2.69 8.68 12.64
CA SER A 30 -2.36 9.81 11.76
C SER A 30 -1.28 10.71 12.34
N GLU A 31 -1.27 10.94 13.65
CA GLU A 31 -0.30 11.84 14.28
C GLU A 31 1.08 11.20 14.34
N ASP A 32 1.13 9.91 14.70
CA ASP A 32 2.34 9.11 14.70
C ASP A 32 2.96 9.04 13.30
N LEU A 33 2.14 8.79 12.27
CA LEU A 33 2.61 8.76 10.89
C LEU A 33 3.24 10.10 10.46
N VAL A 34 2.67 11.23 10.89
CA VAL A 34 3.24 12.55 10.60
C VAL A 34 4.55 12.74 11.35
N GLN A 35 4.62 12.36 12.62
CA GLN A 35 5.85 12.47 13.42
C GLN A 35 6.99 11.64 12.81
N GLU A 36 6.73 10.37 12.48
CA GLU A 36 7.72 9.48 11.84
C GLU A 36 8.19 10.01 10.47
N THR A 37 7.29 10.67 9.73
CA THR A 37 7.61 11.29 8.44
C THR A 37 8.59 12.43 8.64
N ILE A 38 8.32 13.31 9.60
CA ILE A 38 9.14 14.49 9.88
C ILE A 38 10.53 14.04 10.36
N LEU A 39 10.59 13.08 11.28
CA LEU A 39 11.85 12.53 11.78
C LEU A 39 12.70 11.98 10.62
N GLN A 40 12.09 11.15 9.77
CA GLN A 40 12.79 10.57 8.61
C GLN A 40 13.23 11.62 7.60
N ALA A 41 12.47 12.71 7.45
CA ALA A 41 12.83 13.82 6.59
C ALA A 41 14.09 14.54 7.10
N TYR A 42 14.19 14.78 8.42
CA TYR A 42 15.42 15.35 8.99
C TYR A 42 16.62 14.40 8.86
N GLU A 43 16.44 13.10 9.09
CA GLU A 43 17.49 12.09 8.88
C GLU A 43 17.99 12.03 7.43
N LYS A 44 17.11 12.33 6.46
CA LYS A 44 17.41 12.26 5.02
C LYS A 44 17.70 13.61 4.39
N ALA A 45 17.85 14.66 5.20
CA ALA A 45 18.03 16.02 4.71
C ALA A 45 19.17 16.14 3.68
N ASP A 46 20.29 15.47 3.93
CA ASP A 46 21.49 15.50 3.08
C ASP A 46 21.31 14.79 1.72
N THR A 47 20.26 13.97 1.59
CA THR A 47 19.95 13.26 0.33
C THR A 47 18.95 14.01 -0.54
N ARG A 48 18.44 15.15 -0.05
CA ARG A 48 17.47 15.97 -0.77
C ARG A 48 18.19 16.80 -1.83
N SER A 49 17.68 16.76 -3.06
CA SER A 49 18.07 17.76 -4.07
C SER A 49 17.54 19.14 -3.64
N GLU A 50 18.41 20.16 -3.68
CA GLU A 50 18.06 21.53 -3.30
C GLU A 50 17.00 22.13 -4.23
N ASP A 51 17.00 21.75 -5.51
CA ASP A 51 16.05 22.18 -6.56
C ASP A 51 14.71 21.42 -6.52
N GLY A 52 14.61 20.40 -5.66
CA GLY A 52 13.45 19.51 -5.59
C GLY A 52 12.25 20.08 -4.83
N ASN A 53 11.04 19.70 -5.25
CA ASN A 53 9.81 20.07 -4.55
C ASN A 53 9.74 19.41 -3.15
N LEU A 54 9.95 20.20 -2.09
CA LEU A 54 9.91 19.76 -0.70
C LEU A 54 8.59 19.06 -0.33
N ARG A 55 7.46 19.62 -0.75
CA ARG A 55 6.14 19.01 -0.50
C ARG A 55 6.04 17.63 -1.15
N GLY A 56 6.49 17.49 -2.40
CA GLY A 56 6.50 16.21 -3.10
C GLY A 56 7.38 15.16 -2.41
N TRP A 57 8.55 15.58 -1.94
CA TRP A 57 9.47 14.73 -1.20
C TRP A 57 8.91 14.28 0.16
N LEU A 58 8.33 15.20 0.94
CA LEU A 58 7.68 14.87 2.22
C LEU A 58 6.49 13.91 2.03
N MET A 59 5.68 14.12 0.98
CA MET A 59 4.57 13.21 0.65
C MET A 59 5.06 11.82 0.25
N THR A 60 6.23 11.73 -0.38
CA THR A 60 6.88 10.46 -0.71
C THR A 60 7.32 9.72 0.56
N ILE A 61 7.98 10.41 1.49
CA ILE A 61 8.38 9.85 2.78
C ILE A 61 7.15 9.35 3.56
N LEU A 62 6.10 10.17 3.65
CA LEU A 62 4.85 9.82 4.35
C LEU A 62 4.20 8.56 3.80
N ARG A 63 4.15 8.44 2.47
CA ARG A 63 3.59 7.25 1.82
C ARG A 63 4.43 6.00 2.08
N HIS A 64 5.76 6.10 2.02
CA HIS A 64 6.62 4.96 2.35
C HIS A 64 6.44 4.51 3.80
N ARG A 65 6.43 5.45 4.75
CA ARG A 65 6.17 5.15 6.17
C ARG A 65 4.82 4.45 6.37
N PHE A 66 3.76 4.95 5.74
CA PHE A 66 2.44 4.33 5.82
C PHE A 66 2.41 2.89 5.28
N ILE A 67 3.02 2.66 4.11
CA ILE A 67 3.07 1.33 3.49
C ILE A 67 3.88 0.36 4.36
N ASP A 68 5.03 0.80 4.87
CA ASP A 68 5.88 -0.02 5.74
C ASP A 68 5.19 -0.34 7.07
N GLY A 69 4.51 0.64 7.68
CA GLY A 69 3.68 0.45 8.86
C GLY A 69 2.57 -0.58 8.62
N ARG A 70 1.83 -0.46 7.51
CA ARG A 70 0.79 -1.43 7.14
C ARG A 70 1.34 -2.83 6.90
N ARG A 71 2.50 -2.95 6.24
CA ARG A 71 3.15 -4.24 6.01
C ARG A 71 3.57 -4.90 7.32
N ARG A 72 4.14 -4.13 8.25
CA ARG A 72 4.49 -4.59 9.61
C ARG A 72 3.25 -5.04 10.39
N ALA A 73 2.20 -4.24 10.39
CA ALA A 73 0.93 -4.58 11.04
C ALA A 73 0.31 -5.87 10.47
N GLN A 74 0.30 -6.02 9.14
CA GLN A 74 -0.19 -7.25 8.50
C GLN A 74 0.68 -8.47 8.81
N ALA A 75 2.01 -8.31 8.86
CA ALA A 75 2.91 -9.39 9.26
C ALA A 75 2.75 -9.76 10.74
N SER A 76 2.41 -8.81 11.61
CA SER A 76 2.05 -9.07 13.01
C SER A 76 0.73 -9.82 13.10
N ALA A 77 -0.32 -9.32 12.44
CA ALA A 77 -1.64 -9.94 12.42
C ALA A 77 -1.62 -11.36 11.86
N ARG A 78 -0.79 -11.65 10.84
CA ARG A 78 -0.59 -13.01 10.31
C ARG A 78 0.07 -13.93 11.34
N ARG A 79 1.04 -13.43 12.10
CA ARG A 79 1.68 -14.21 13.16
C ARG A 79 0.71 -14.49 14.30
N GLU A 80 -0.08 -13.50 14.70
CA GLU A 80 -1.16 -13.65 15.69
C GLU A 80 -2.25 -14.62 15.21
N ALA A 81 -2.66 -14.55 13.94
CA ALA A 81 -3.63 -15.47 13.37
C ALA A 81 -3.09 -16.92 13.33
N ALA A 82 -1.84 -17.12 12.93
CA ALA A 82 -1.21 -18.44 12.96
C ALA A 82 -1.10 -19.00 14.39
N LEU A 83 -0.84 -18.15 15.38
CA LEU A 83 -0.90 -18.52 16.81
C LEU A 83 -2.33 -18.83 17.27
N ALA A 84 -3.33 -18.08 16.80
CA ALA A 84 -4.74 -18.29 17.13
C ALA A 84 -5.31 -19.55 16.47
N GLU A 85 -4.84 -19.94 15.29
CA GLU A 85 -5.23 -21.16 14.55
C GLU A 85 -4.72 -22.44 15.24
N MET A 86 -3.71 -22.33 16.11
CA MET A 86 -3.32 -23.41 17.05
C MET A 86 -4.33 -23.57 18.22
N THR A 87 -5.41 -22.77 18.25
CA THR A 87 -6.48 -22.80 19.25
C THR A 87 -7.81 -23.09 18.55
N PRO A 88 -8.60 -24.11 18.94
CA PRO A 88 -9.78 -24.49 18.16
C PRO A 88 -10.94 -23.52 18.42
N LYS A 89 -11.46 -22.85 17.37
CA LYS A 89 -12.78 -22.21 17.41
C LYS A 89 -13.58 -22.40 16.12
N LEU A 90 -14.83 -22.83 16.36
CA LEU A 90 -15.96 -22.93 15.44
C LEU A 90 -16.46 -21.54 15.01
N SER A 91 -16.76 -21.34 13.73
CA SER A 91 -18.05 -20.79 13.27
C SER A 91 -18.10 -20.70 11.74
N GLU A 92 -19.14 -21.29 11.17
CA GLU A 92 -19.61 -21.10 9.80
C GLU A 92 -20.41 -19.78 9.66
N GLY A 93 -20.58 -19.31 8.42
CA GLY A 93 -21.69 -18.41 8.09
C GLY A 93 -21.36 -17.02 7.53
N SER A 94 -20.47 -16.91 6.53
CA SER A 94 -20.45 -15.85 5.48
C SER A 94 -19.25 -16.05 4.54
N GLN A 95 -18.90 -17.31 4.28
CA GLN A 95 -17.58 -17.66 3.76
C GLN A 95 -17.32 -17.13 2.35
N ASP A 96 -18.31 -17.10 1.46
CA ASP A 96 -18.02 -16.98 0.03
C ASP A 96 -17.56 -15.57 -0.43
N LEU A 97 -18.25 -14.50 -0.03
CA LEU A 97 -17.82 -13.14 -0.38
C LEU A 97 -16.58 -12.70 0.41
N HIS A 98 -16.46 -13.13 1.67
CA HIS A 98 -15.33 -12.78 2.53
C HIS A 98 -14.05 -13.50 2.08
N MET A 99 -14.18 -14.75 1.61
CA MET A 99 -13.08 -15.54 1.05
C MET A 99 -12.59 -14.91 -0.26
N ARG A 100 -13.48 -14.55 -1.19
CA ARG A 100 -13.10 -13.87 -2.44
C ARG A 100 -12.40 -12.52 -2.22
N VAL A 101 -12.86 -11.71 -1.27
CA VAL A 101 -12.19 -10.45 -0.92
C VAL A 101 -10.80 -10.71 -0.28
N THR A 102 -10.68 -11.78 0.49
CA THR A 102 -9.42 -12.18 1.13
C THR A 102 -8.41 -12.71 0.11
N GLU A 103 -8.86 -13.49 -0.87
CA GLU A 103 -8.06 -14.00 -2.00
C GLU A 103 -7.56 -12.87 -2.90
N VAL A 104 -8.46 -11.96 -3.33
CA VAL A 104 -8.08 -10.78 -4.12
C VAL A 104 -7.06 -9.93 -3.39
N ARG A 105 -7.23 -9.76 -2.07
CA ARG A 105 -6.26 -9.05 -1.24
C ARG A 105 -4.92 -9.79 -1.16
N ALA A 106 -4.92 -11.11 -0.99
CA ALA A 106 -3.70 -11.91 -0.96
C ALA A 106 -2.94 -11.81 -2.30
N ALA A 107 -3.65 -11.99 -3.42
CA ALA A 107 -3.15 -11.85 -4.78
C ALA A 107 -2.58 -10.44 -5.05
N PHE A 108 -3.23 -9.39 -4.57
CA PHE A 108 -2.70 -8.02 -4.68
C PHE A 108 -1.34 -7.87 -3.99
N PHE A 109 -1.11 -8.55 -2.87
CA PHE A 109 0.18 -8.51 -2.15
C PHE A 109 1.27 -9.39 -2.76
N THR A 110 0.96 -10.33 -3.66
CA THR A 110 1.99 -11.12 -4.40
C THR A 110 2.60 -10.33 -5.56
N LEU A 111 1.96 -9.24 -6.00
CA LEU A 111 2.47 -8.40 -7.07
C LEU A 111 3.86 -7.80 -6.71
N PRO A 112 4.74 -7.58 -7.70
CA PRO A 112 5.96 -6.82 -7.51
C PRO A 112 5.63 -5.40 -6.96
N PRO A 113 6.48 -4.84 -6.09
CA PRO A 113 6.21 -3.55 -5.44
C PRO A 113 5.83 -2.43 -6.42
N GLU A 114 6.50 -2.38 -7.56
CA GLU A 114 6.29 -1.38 -8.60
C GLU A 114 4.94 -1.50 -9.31
N GLN A 115 4.50 -2.73 -9.56
CA GLN A 115 3.22 -3.05 -10.20
C GLN A 115 2.07 -2.81 -9.20
N ARG A 116 2.26 -3.24 -7.96
CA ARG A 116 1.32 -2.99 -6.86
C ARG A 116 1.13 -1.50 -6.61
N ALA A 117 2.21 -0.71 -6.60
CA ALA A 117 2.14 0.72 -6.39
C ALA A 117 1.38 1.44 -7.52
N ALA A 118 1.58 1.04 -8.78
CA ALA A 118 0.84 1.57 -9.92
C ALA A 118 -0.65 1.23 -9.84
N LEU A 119 -0.97 -0.05 -9.59
CA LEU A 119 -2.35 -0.52 -9.50
C LEU A 119 -3.09 0.10 -8.31
N TYR A 120 -2.43 0.28 -7.17
CA TYR A 120 -2.98 0.97 -6.00
C TYR A 120 -3.43 2.40 -6.33
N LEU A 121 -2.56 3.19 -6.98
CA LEU A 121 -2.86 4.59 -7.26
C LEU A 121 -4.06 4.75 -8.21
N VAL A 122 -4.14 3.90 -9.24
CA VAL A 122 -5.19 4.01 -10.26
C VAL A 122 -6.49 3.32 -9.82
N ALA A 123 -6.42 2.08 -9.34
CA ALA A 123 -7.61 1.26 -9.07
C ALA A 123 -8.19 1.45 -7.65
N ILE A 124 -7.37 1.84 -6.67
CA ILE A 124 -7.80 1.99 -5.27
C ILE A 124 -7.91 3.46 -4.88
N GLU A 125 -6.90 4.28 -5.21
CA GLU A 125 -6.96 5.72 -4.94
C GLU A 125 -7.69 6.53 -6.03
N GLY A 126 -8.04 5.92 -7.17
CA GLY A 126 -8.79 6.57 -8.24
C GLY A 126 -8.03 7.67 -8.98
N ARG A 127 -6.70 7.68 -8.93
CA ARG A 127 -5.86 8.66 -9.65
C ARG A 127 -5.90 8.41 -11.14
N SER A 128 -5.79 9.49 -11.91
CA SER A 128 -5.54 9.37 -13.34
C SER A 128 -4.17 8.74 -13.60
N CYS A 129 -3.99 8.12 -14.77
CA CYS A 129 -2.68 7.59 -15.15
C CYS A 129 -1.60 8.68 -15.17
N ALA A 130 -1.92 9.90 -15.62
CA ALA A 130 -0.98 11.02 -15.63
C ALA A 130 -0.48 11.36 -14.21
N GLU A 131 -1.40 11.48 -13.25
CA GLU A 131 -1.06 11.76 -11.85
C GLU A 131 -0.28 10.61 -11.22
N ALA A 132 -0.66 9.35 -11.49
CA ALA A 132 0.03 8.18 -10.97
C ALA A 132 1.46 8.05 -11.51
N ALA A 133 1.68 8.38 -12.78
CA ALA A 133 3.01 8.38 -13.40
C ALA A 133 3.91 9.47 -12.77
N ALA A 134 3.38 10.68 -12.59
CA ALA A 134 4.07 11.78 -11.92
C ALA A 134 4.39 11.44 -10.45
N LEU A 135 3.45 10.84 -9.71
CA LEU A 135 3.63 10.44 -8.30
C LEU A 135 4.67 9.33 -8.11
N LEU A 136 4.82 8.45 -9.10
CA LEU A 136 5.81 7.39 -9.09
C LEU A 136 7.15 7.81 -9.73
N ASN A 137 7.23 9.03 -10.25
CA ASN A 137 8.36 9.55 -11.02
C ASN A 137 8.78 8.62 -12.17
N ILE A 138 7.81 8.18 -12.97
CA ILE A 138 8.03 7.30 -14.13
C ILE A 138 7.34 7.81 -15.39
N PRO A 139 7.81 7.45 -16.59
CA PRO A 139 7.11 7.74 -17.83
C PRO A 139 5.72 7.10 -17.89
N MET A 140 4.79 7.76 -18.59
CA MET A 140 3.43 7.25 -18.82
C MET A 140 3.42 5.84 -19.43
N GLY A 141 4.29 5.56 -20.40
CA GLY A 141 4.42 4.22 -20.99
C GLY A 141 4.82 3.15 -19.98
N THR A 142 5.70 3.49 -19.02
CA THR A 142 6.11 2.60 -17.93
C THR A 142 4.97 2.33 -16.97
N LEU A 143 4.17 3.34 -16.63
CA LEU A 143 2.97 3.16 -15.81
C LEU A 143 1.97 2.20 -16.49
N THR A 144 1.66 2.44 -17.76
CA THR A 144 0.74 1.61 -18.53
C THR A 144 1.22 0.16 -18.59
N SER A 145 2.52 -0.06 -18.82
CA SER A 145 3.11 -1.40 -18.81
C SER A 145 3.00 -2.08 -17.43
N ARG A 146 3.26 -1.34 -16.35
CA ARG A 146 3.12 -1.85 -14.98
C ARG A 146 1.67 -2.21 -14.64
N LEU A 147 0.70 -1.41 -15.08
CA LEU A 147 -0.73 -1.69 -14.90
C LEU A 147 -1.18 -2.92 -15.70
N GLY A 148 -0.72 -3.05 -16.95
CA GLY A 148 -0.99 -4.23 -17.77
C GLY A 148 -0.48 -5.51 -17.08
N ARG A 149 0.81 -5.56 -16.74
CA ARG A 149 1.42 -6.71 -16.06
C ARG A 149 0.78 -7.03 -14.71
N ALA A 150 0.35 -6.01 -13.96
CA ALA A 150 -0.36 -6.21 -12.70
C ALA A 150 -1.71 -6.90 -12.93
N ARG A 151 -2.48 -6.46 -13.92
CA ARG A 151 -3.78 -7.04 -14.27
C ARG A 151 -3.63 -8.46 -14.81
N ASP A 152 -2.65 -8.71 -15.67
CA ASP A 152 -2.41 -10.04 -16.23
C ASP A 152 -2.06 -11.04 -15.13
N ARG A 153 -1.23 -10.65 -14.16
CA ARG A 153 -0.90 -11.50 -13.00
C ARG A 153 -2.09 -11.78 -12.10
N LEU A 154 -2.94 -10.78 -11.85
CA LEU A 154 -4.15 -10.99 -11.05
C LEU A 154 -5.15 -11.91 -11.77
N ARG A 155 -5.32 -11.75 -13.09
CA ARG A 155 -6.17 -12.63 -13.90
C ARG A 155 -5.65 -14.06 -13.95
N ALA A 156 -4.34 -14.26 -14.03
CA ALA A 156 -3.75 -15.60 -14.01
C ALA A 156 -4.08 -16.34 -12.71
N LEU A 157 -4.11 -15.63 -11.58
CA LEU A 157 -4.49 -16.18 -10.28
C LEU A 157 -5.99 -16.53 -10.21
N GLU A 158 -6.86 -15.73 -10.83
CA GLU A 158 -8.29 -16.06 -10.95
C GLU A 158 -8.56 -17.28 -11.84
N THR A 159 -7.67 -17.55 -12.81
CA THR A 159 -7.85 -18.66 -13.78
C THR A 159 -7.30 -19.98 -13.23
N ASP A 160 -6.24 -19.94 -12.43
CA ASP A 160 -5.62 -21.13 -11.81
C ASP A 160 -6.56 -21.80 -10.78
N ASP A 161 -7.39 -21.00 -10.09
CA ASP A 161 -8.44 -21.48 -9.17
C ASP A 161 -9.63 -22.14 -9.91
N ALA A 162 -9.96 -21.68 -11.12
CA ALA A 162 -11.05 -22.29 -11.92
C ALA A 162 -10.69 -23.70 -12.43
N SER A 163 -9.40 -24.04 -12.47
CA SER A 163 -8.90 -25.38 -12.84
C SER A 163 -8.87 -26.39 -11.70
N GLN A 164 -9.16 -26.00 -10.45
CA GLN A 164 -9.18 -26.91 -9.30
C GLN A 164 -10.57 -27.42 -8.89
N VAL A 165 -11.63 -27.06 -9.62
CA VAL A 165 -12.97 -27.62 -9.39
C VAL A 165 -13.08 -28.99 -10.07
N ILE A 166 -12.76 -30.01 -9.29
CA ILE A 166 -12.86 -31.45 -9.57
C ILE A 166 -14.12 -31.80 -10.40
N PRO A 167 -14.02 -32.56 -11.51
CA PRO A 167 -15.19 -33.10 -12.18
C PRO A 167 -15.84 -34.15 -11.27
N MET A 168 -16.95 -33.80 -10.63
CA MET A 168 -17.80 -34.76 -9.93
C MET A 168 -18.36 -35.75 -10.96
N LYS A 169 -17.82 -36.96 -10.92
CA LYS A 169 -18.26 -38.17 -11.64
C LYS A 169 -19.75 -38.43 -11.35
N ARG A 170 -20.64 -38.20 -12.33
CA ARG A 170 -22.02 -38.68 -12.25
C ARG A 170 -22.03 -40.19 -12.42
N LYS A 171 -22.47 -40.89 -11.37
CA LYS A 171 -22.83 -42.31 -11.39
C LYS A 171 -24.36 -42.37 -11.55
N GLY A 172 -24.82 -43.04 -12.60
CA GLY A 172 -26.22 -43.24 -12.95
C GLY A 172 -26.28 -43.97 -14.27
#